data_AF-A0A3A8L803-F1
#
_entry.id   AF-A0A3A8L803-F1
#
_cell.length_a   1.000
_cell.length_b   1.000
_cell.length_c   1.000
_cell.angle_alpha   90.00
_cell.angle_beta   90.00
_cell.angle_gamma   90.00
#
_symmetry.space_group_name_H-M   'P 1'
#
loop_
_entity.id
_entity.type
_entity.pdbx_description
1 polymer ?
#
loop_
_entity_poly.entity_id
_entity_poly.type
_entity_poly.pdbx_seq_one_letter_code
_entity_poly.pdbx_strand_id
1 'polypeptide(L)'
;MRAVSGGGPSSGPRDAALRVTLAGWTVALEMEDGALAATLGRVFSAFLAPAAGTSSDARLVLRAPSISRPPPAVRELPRLEPGASGTLRVEGEDYAAVLSGDRTHADVTGAGRFPVETVLKVMLASALAKRGGLLIHGVGLALGERAALFVGASGAGKSTLGGLWHDAGGMVLADELVAVWPEGGG
;
A
#
# COMPACT_ATOMS: atom_id res chain seq x y z
N MET A 1 0.03 20.75 -32.47
CA MET A 1 1.11 20.22 -31.61
C MET A 1 1.38 21.28 -30.53
N ARG A 2 0.81 21.12 -29.33
CA ARG A 2 0.99 22.06 -28.21
C ARG A 2 1.68 21.31 -27.08
N ALA A 3 2.86 21.79 -26.70
CA ALA A 3 3.65 21.26 -25.62
C ALA A 3 2.89 21.39 -24.29
N VAL A 4 2.79 20.28 -23.55
CA VAL A 4 2.38 20.29 -22.15
C VAL A 4 3.63 20.58 -21.34
N SER A 5 3.74 21.82 -20.87
CA SER A 5 4.80 22.27 -19.99
C SER A 5 4.78 21.49 -18.69
N GLY A 6 5.96 21.01 -18.27
CA GLY A 6 6.17 20.32 -17.01
C GLY A 6 5.76 21.20 -15.82
N GLY A 7 4.72 20.77 -15.11
CA GLY A 7 4.42 21.27 -13.78
C GLY A 7 5.33 20.55 -12.78
N GLY A 8 6.18 21.32 -12.09
CA GLY A 8 6.76 20.86 -10.82
C GLY A 8 5.65 20.50 -9.81
N PRO A 9 5.98 19.79 -8.72
CA PRO A 9 4.97 19.33 -7.77
C PRO A 9 4.21 20.52 -7.19
N SER A 10 2.92 20.62 -7.51
CA SER A 10 2.08 21.74 -7.07
C SER A 10 1.90 21.69 -5.55
N SER A 11 2.30 22.76 -4.87
CA SER A 11 2.02 23.05 -3.47
C SER A 11 0.56 23.51 -3.30
N GLY A 12 -0.39 22.57 -3.41
CA GLY A 12 -1.80 22.76 -3.04
C GLY A 12 -2.05 22.52 -1.55
N PRO A 13 -3.24 22.90 -1.02
CA PRO A 13 -3.52 22.93 0.41
C PRO A 13 -3.49 21.54 1.05
N ARG A 14 -3.05 21.47 2.32
CA ARG A 14 -2.90 20.22 3.08
C ARG A 14 -4.25 19.73 3.62
N ASP A 15 -5.06 19.14 2.74
CA ASP A 15 -6.21 18.35 3.15
C ASP A 15 -5.75 16.98 3.68
N ALA A 16 -6.51 16.44 4.65
CA ALA A 16 -6.19 15.34 5.56
C ALA A 16 -4.97 14.45 5.20
N ALA A 17 -3.92 14.51 6.04
CA ALA A 17 -2.72 13.69 5.90
C ALA A 17 -2.64 12.64 7.01
N LEU A 18 -2.46 11.37 6.62
CA LEU A 18 -2.15 10.26 7.51
C LEU A 18 -0.72 9.79 7.26
N ARG A 19 -0.05 9.27 8.29
CA ARG A 19 1.21 8.56 8.12
C ARG A 19 1.05 7.13 8.60
N VAL A 20 1.49 6.19 7.78
CA VAL A 20 1.40 4.76 8.05
C VAL A 20 2.79 4.17 7.95
N THR A 21 3.22 3.46 8.99
CA THR A 21 4.49 2.72 9.01
C THR A 21 4.22 1.24 8.83
N LEU A 22 4.65 0.69 7.70
CA LEU A 22 4.53 -0.72 7.35
C LEU A 22 5.92 -1.32 7.24
N ALA A 23 6.23 -2.32 8.06
CA ALA A 23 7.55 -2.97 8.05
C ALA A 23 8.72 -1.96 8.18
N GLY A 24 8.57 -0.93 9.02
CA GLY A 24 9.58 0.12 9.20
C GLY A 24 9.71 1.12 8.03
N TRP A 25 8.85 1.03 7.00
CA TRP A 25 8.76 2.00 5.91
C TRP A 25 7.53 2.89 6.13
N THR A 26 7.74 4.21 6.18
CA THR A 26 6.71 5.19 6.50
C THR A 26 6.26 5.95 5.26
N VAL A 27 4.97 5.89 4.97
CA VAL A 27 4.34 6.62 3.86
C VAL A 27 3.41 7.70 4.39
N ALA A 28 3.45 8.88 3.76
CA ALA A 28 2.42 9.90 3.92
C ALA A 28 1.29 9.67 2.90
N LEU A 29 0.05 9.52 3.38
CA LEU A 29 -1.15 9.44 2.57
C LEU A 29 -1.85 10.79 2.63
N GLU A 30 -1.98 11.45 1.49
CA GLU A 30 -2.60 12.77 1.37
C GLU A 30 -3.84 12.68 0.49
N MET A 31 -4.95 13.25 0.95
CA MET A 31 -6.23 13.18 0.25
C MET A 31 -7.12 14.37 0.60
N GLU A 32 -7.99 14.74 -0.34
CA GLU A 32 -8.97 15.83 -0.15
C GLU A 32 -10.18 15.38 0.69
N ASP A 33 -10.48 14.08 0.70
CA ASP A 33 -11.66 13.50 1.36
C ASP A 33 -11.38 13.13 2.84
N GLY A 34 -11.91 13.95 3.76
CA GLY A 34 -11.81 13.70 5.20
C GLY A 34 -12.52 12.44 5.70
N ALA A 35 -13.60 11.99 5.06
CA ALA A 35 -14.30 10.77 5.43
C ALA A 35 -13.49 9.52 5.04
N LEU A 36 -12.83 9.59 3.88
CA LEU A 36 -11.86 8.58 3.47
C LEU A 36 -10.66 8.56 4.42
N ALA A 37 -10.12 9.72 4.81
CA ALA A 37 -9.04 9.79 5.78
C ALA A 37 -9.45 9.14 7.12
N ALA A 38 -10.63 9.45 7.65
CA ALA A 38 -11.12 8.80 8.87
C ALA A 38 -11.26 7.27 8.71
N THR A 39 -11.67 6.81 7.52
CA THR A 39 -11.79 5.37 7.22
C THR A 39 -10.44 4.69 7.16
N LEU A 40 -9.47 5.26 6.44
CA LEU A 40 -8.10 4.75 6.37
C LEU A 40 -7.41 4.79 7.73
N GLY A 41 -7.68 5.81 8.55
CA GLY A 41 -7.19 5.91 9.93
C GLY A 41 -7.68 4.76 10.82
N ARG A 42 -8.92 4.29 10.62
CA ARG A 42 -9.42 3.09 11.32
C ARG A 42 -8.76 1.82 10.80
N VAL A 43 -8.67 1.66 9.48
CA VAL A 43 -8.08 0.48 8.82
C VAL A 43 -6.62 0.30 9.20
N PHE A 44 -5.84 1.38 9.18
CA PHE A 44 -4.42 1.38 9.52
C PHE A 44 -4.14 1.75 10.98
N SER A 45 -5.12 1.66 11.88
CA SER A 45 -5.00 2.11 13.26
C SER A 45 -3.79 1.55 14.00
N ALA A 46 -3.45 0.27 13.78
CA ALA A 46 -2.27 -0.38 14.36
C ALA A 46 -0.93 0.07 13.77
N PHE A 47 -0.96 0.80 12.65
CA PHE A 47 0.21 1.20 11.85
C PHE A 47 0.36 2.72 11.73
N LEU A 48 -0.49 3.51 12.41
CA LEU A 48 -0.40 4.96 12.35
C LEU A 48 0.90 5.45 13.00
N ALA A 49 1.67 6.23 12.27
CA ALA A 49 2.86 6.88 12.80
C ALA A 49 2.48 8.12 13.63
N PRO A 50 3.25 8.46 14.68
CA PRO A 50 3.04 9.69 15.43
C PRO A 50 3.06 10.93 14.54
N ALA A 51 2.20 11.92 14.85
CA ALA A 51 2.09 13.13 14.05
C ALA A 51 3.35 14.03 14.09
N ALA A 52 4.08 14.01 15.21
CA ALA A 52 5.24 14.86 15.45
C ALA A 52 6.57 14.18 15.08
N GLY A 53 7.37 14.85 14.25
CA GLY A 53 8.79 14.50 14.02
C GLY A 53 9.07 13.33 13.08
N THR A 54 8.07 12.52 12.70
CA THR A 54 8.30 11.40 11.78
C THR A 54 8.44 11.87 10.33
N SER A 55 9.64 11.71 9.77
CA SER A 55 9.87 11.84 8.33
C SER A 55 9.19 10.70 7.58
N SER A 56 8.67 11.00 6.39
CA SER A 56 8.12 9.99 5.48
C SER A 56 9.17 9.55 4.46
N ASP A 57 9.32 8.24 4.27
CA ASP A 57 10.13 7.63 3.23
C ASP A 57 9.48 7.76 1.84
N ALA A 58 8.16 7.92 1.82
CA ALA A 58 7.37 8.01 0.60
C ALA A 58 6.08 8.84 0.80
N ARG A 59 5.46 9.22 -0.32
CA ARG A 59 4.21 9.98 -0.37
C ARG A 59 3.27 9.40 -1.42
N LEU A 60 2.01 9.24 -1.05
CA LEU A 60 0.91 8.87 -1.94
C LEU A 60 -0.14 9.98 -1.86
N VAL A 61 -0.42 10.60 -3.00
CA VAL A 61 -1.45 11.63 -3.13
C VAL A 61 -2.65 11.02 -3.84
N LEU A 62 -3.81 11.04 -3.21
CA LEU A 62 -5.07 10.62 -3.80
C LEU A 62 -5.90 11.84 -4.20
N ARG A 63 -6.35 11.84 -5.45
CA ARG A 63 -7.26 12.84 -6.01
C ARG A 63 -8.55 12.17 -6.48
N ALA A 64 -9.66 12.88 -6.30
CA ALA A 64 -10.94 12.42 -6.82
C ALA A 64 -10.88 12.38 -8.36
N PRO A 65 -11.50 11.37 -8.99
CA PRO A 65 -11.57 11.33 -10.45
C PRO A 65 -12.50 12.43 -10.96
N SER A 66 -12.20 12.98 -12.14
CA SER A 66 -13.07 13.96 -12.80
C SER A 66 -14.46 13.39 -13.14
N ILE A 67 -14.56 12.06 -13.23
CA ILE A 67 -15.80 11.33 -13.49
C ILE A 67 -15.95 10.26 -12.42
N SER A 68 -17.03 10.36 -11.63
CA SER A 68 -17.39 9.32 -10.67
C SER A 68 -17.89 8.08 -11.40
N ARG A 69 -17.38 6.92 -11.02
CA ARG A 69 -17.82 5.62 -11.53
C ARG A 69 -18.26 4.76 -10.36
N PRO A 70 -19.32 3.96 -10.50
CA PRO A 70 -19.65 2.98 -9.47
C PRO A 70 -18.49 1.99 -9.34
N PRO A 71 -18.19 1.52 -8.11
CA PRO A 71 -17.23 0.46 -7.92
C PRO A 71 -17.61 -0.77 -8.75
N PRO A 72 -16.66 -1.43 -9.43
CA PRO A 72 -16.93 -2.65 -10.18
C PRO A 72 -17.37 -3.78 -9.22
N ALA A 73 -18.20 -4.68 -9.73
CA ALA A 73 -18.66 -5.85 -8.98
C ALA A 73 -17.53 -6.86 -8.70
N VAL A 74 -16.52 -6.90 -9.57
CA VAL A 74 -15.35 -7.76 -9.48
C VAL A 74 -14.10 -6.89 -9.62
N ARG A 75 -13.06 -7.19 -8.84
CA ARG A 75 -11.77 -6.50 -8.88
C ARG A 75 -10.74 -7.41 -9.53
N GLU A 76 -10.18 -6.99 -10.64
CA GLU A 76 -9.06 -7.66 -11.30
C GLU A 76 -7.71 -7.14 -10.76
N LEU A 77 -6.65 -7.87 -11.10
CA LEU A 77 -5.29 -7.38 -10.83
C LEU A 77 -5.03 -6.14 -11.69
N PRO A 78 -4.43 -5.07 -11.13
CA PRO A 78 -4.14 -3.88 -11.91
C PRO A 78 -3.13 -4.18 -13.01
N ARG A 79 -3.30 -3.52 -14.16
CA ARG A 79 -2.28 -3.49 -15.20
C ARG A 79 -1.11 -2.63 -14.73
N LEU A 80 0.09 -3.13 -14.95
CA LEU A 80 1.34 -2.44 -14.63
C LEU A 80 2.09 -2.13 -15.92
N GLU A 81 2.27 -0.84 -16.22
CA GLU A 81 2.88 -0.38 -17.45
C GLU A 81 4.07 0.54 -17.16
N PRO A 82 5.30 0.17 -17.57
CA PRO A 82 6.45 1.06 -17.46
C PRO A 82 6.26 2.33 -18.30
N GLY A 83 6.54 3.48 -17.71
CA GLY A 83 6.51 4.78 -18.37
C GLY A 83 7.88 5.38 -18.61
N ALA A 84 7.91 6.61 -19.13
CA ALA A 84 9.14 7.37 -19.33
C ALA A 84 9.88 7.60 -18.01
N SER A 85 11.21 7.70 -18.09
CA SER A 85 12.09 7.98 -16.94
C SER A 85 11.90 7.02 -15.75
N GLY A 86 11.56 5.76 -16.05
CA GLY A 86 11.39 4.70 -15.04
C GLY A 86 10.08 4.77 -14.27
N THR A 87 9.16 5.69 -14.58
CA THR A 87 7.83 5.75 -13.95
C THR A 87 7.06 4.42 -14.14
N LEU A 88 6.08 4.17 -13.28
CA LEU A 88 5.19 3.00 -13.40
C LEU A 88 3.75 3.48 -13.35
N ARG A 89 2.99 3.14 -14.37
CA ARG A 89 1.54 3.32 -14.38
C ARG A 89 0.88 2.07 -13.80
N VAL A 90 -0.07 2.27 -12.90
CA VAL A 90 -0.91 1.24 -12.31
C VAL A 90 -2.34 1.57 -12.70
N GLU A 91 -3.03 0.67 -13.40
CA GLU A 91 -4.38 0.94 -13.89
C GLU A 91 -5.33 -0.18 -13.47
N GLY A 92 -6.40 0.22 -12.77
CA GLY A 92 -7.57 -0.62 -12.51
C GLY A 92 -8.81 -0.08 -13.21
N GLU A 93 -9.96 -0.63 -12.87
CA GLU A 93 -11.22 -0.36 -13.58
C GLU A 93 -11.78 1.04 -13.29
N ASP A 94 -11.58 1.53 -12.06
CA ASP A 94 -12.11 2.79 -11.54
C ASP A 94 -11.01 3.70 -10.93
N TYR A 95 -9.74 3.35 -11.14
CA TYR A 95 -8.61 4.16 -10.69
C TYR A 95 -7.39 4.01 -11.59
N ALA A 96 -6.54 5.02 -11.56
CA ALA A 96 -5.22 4.98 -12.16
C ALA A 96 -4.21 5.63 -11.21
N ALA A 97 -2.97 5.20 -11.28
CA ALA A 97 -1.87 5.83 -10.56
C ALA A 97 -0.61 5.91 -11.41
N VAL A 98 0.21 6.90 -11.11
CA VAL A 98 1.57 7.04 -11.66
C VAL A 98 2.54 7.09 -10.49
N LEU A 99 3.48 6.15 -10.46
CA LEU A 99 4.55 6.09 -9.48
C LEU A 99 5.84 6.65 -10.09
N SER A 100 6.59 7.41 -9.29
CA SER A 100 7.93 7.90 -9.63
C SER A 100 8.91 6.75 -9.89
N GLY A 101 10.02 7.02 -10.59
CA GLY A 101 11.02 6.01 -10.94
C GLY A 101 11.60 5.22 -9.76
N ASP A 102 11.71 5.88 -8.61
CA ASP A 102 12.13 5.29 -7.34
C ASP A 102 10.95 4.79 -6.47
N ARG A 103 9.70 4.95 -6.91
CA ARG A 103 8.47 4.53 -6.23
C ARG A 103 8.29 5.15 -4.84
N THR A 104 8.97 6.27 -4.56
CA THR A 104 8.78 7.04 -3.32
C THR A 104 7.61 8.02 -3.44
N HIS A 105 7.12 8.29 -4.66
CA HIS A 105 5.98 9.15 -4.89
C HIS A 105 4.95 8.44 -5.77
N ALA A 106 3.67 8.59 -5.44
CA ALA A 106 2.56 8.12 -6.26
C ALA A 106 1.44 9.17 -6.33
N ASP A 107 1.00 9.48 -7.54
CA ASP A 107 -0.23 10.25 -7.79
C ASP A 107 -1.33 9.28 -8.20
N VAL A 108 -2.36 9.16 -7.37
CA VAL A 108 -3.50 8.25 -7.56
C VAL A 108 -4.73 9.08 -7.89
N THR A 109 -5.42 8.71 -8.96
CA THR A 109 -6.75 9.22 -9.29
C THR A 109 -7.76 8.10 -9.10
N GLY A 110 -8.69 8.26 -8.18
CA GLY A 110 -9.66 7.22 -7.84
C GLY A 110 -10.48 7.59 -6.61
N ALA A 111 -11.39 6.71 -6.21
CA ALA A 111 -12.25 6.93 -5.05
C ALA A 111 -12.21 5.74 -4.08
N GLY A 112 -12.38 6.04 -2.79
CA GLY A 112 -12.41 5.05 -1.71
C GLY A 112 -11.05 4.46 -1.36
N ARG A 113 -11.07 3.42 -0.51
CA ARG A 113 -9.84 2.81 0.05
C ARG A 113 -9.06 1.96 -0.94
N PHE A 114 -9.75 1.32 -1.88
CA PHE A 114 -9.17 0.26 -2.71
C PHE A 114 -8.00 0.74 -3.59
N PRO A 115 -8.07 1.91 -4.26
CA PRO A 115 -6.93 2.44 -5.01
C PRO A 115 -5.72 2.71 -4.12
N VAL A 116 -5.94 3.25 -2.92
CA VAL A 116 -4.88 3.55 -1.94
C VAL A 116 -4.19 2.27 -1.50
N GLU A 117 -4.96 1.28 -1.04
CA GLU A 117 -4.42 -0.01 -0.59
C GLU A 117 -3.65 -0.73 -1.71
N THR A 118 -4.14 -0.67 -2.95
CA THR A 118 -3.50 -1.36 -4.07
C THR A 118 -2.18 -0.71 -4.46
N VAL A 119 -2.15 0.62 -4.61
CA VAL A 119 -0.93 1.36 -4.93
C VAL A 119 0.08 1.27 -3.79
N LEU A 120 -0.39 1.30 -2.55
CA LEU A 120 0.44 1.13 -1.36
C LEU A 120 1.16 -0.22 -1.34
N LYS A 121 0.50 -1.31 -1.75
CA LYS A 121 1.13 -2.65 -1.89
C LYS A 121 2.28 -2.62 -2.89
N VAL A 122 2.09 -1.96 -4.04
CA VAL A 122 3.14 -1.83 -5.07
C VAL A 122 4.33 -1.03 -4.55
N MET A 123 4.08 0.09 -3.86
CA MET A 123 5.13 0.91 -3.25
C MET A 123 5.88 0.14 -2.16
N LEU A 124 5.17 -0.54 -1.27
CA LEU A 124 5.76 -1.35 -0.19
C LEU A 124 6.61 -2.49 -0.75
N ALA A 125 6.13 -3.20 -1.78
CA ALA A 125 6.89 -4.25 -2.44
C ALA A 125 8.20 -3.70 -3.03
N SER A 126 8.17 -2.51 -3.63
CA SER A 126 9.38 -1.84 -4.14
C SER A 126 10.33 -1.43 -3.01
N ALA A 127 9.81 -0.88 -1.91
CA ALA A 127 10.61 -0.52 -0.74
C ALA A 127 11.29 -1.75 -0.10
N LEU A 128 10.56 -2.86 0.01
CA LEU A 128 11.10 -4.14 0.49
C LEU A 128 12.20 -4.67 -0.44
N ALA A 129 11.97 -4.68 -1.75
CA ALA A 129 12.93 -5.18 -2.72
C ALA A 129 14.28 -4.43 -2.66
N LYS A 130 14.26 -3.11 -2.42
CA LYS A 130 15.48 -2.29 -2.27
C LYS A 130 16.35 -2.68 -1.07
N ARG A 131 15.77 -3.33 -0.06
CA ARG A 131 16.48 -3.84 1.13
C ARG A 131 16.58 -5.36 1.17
N GLY A 132 16.46 -6.02 0.02
CA GLY A 132 16.56 -7.48 -0.11
C GLY A 132 15.36 -8.26 0.43
N GLY A 133 14.22 -7.59 0.66
CA GLY A 133 12.99 -8.19 1.16
C GLY A 133 11.96 -8.50 0.08
N LEU A 134 10.86 -9.13 0.50
CA LEU A 134 9.73 -9.54 -0.34
C LEU A 134 8.41 -9.22 0.35
N LEU A 135 7.40 -8.90 -0.45
CA LEU A 135 6.00 -8.88 -0.02
C LEU A 135 5.32 -10.14 -0.55
N ILE A 136 4.90 -11.02 0.36
CA ILE A 136 4.44 -12.36 0.03
C ILE A 136 2.95 -12.48 0.31
N HIS A 137 2.19 -13.01 -0.64
CA HIS A 137 0.81 -13.39 -0.39
C HIS A 137 0.75 -14.68 0.42
N GLY A 138 0.35 -14.58 1.69
CA GLY A 138 0.39 -15.69 2.63
C GLY A 138 -0.09 -15.31 4.03
N VAL A 139 0.09 -16.23 4.97
CA VAL A 139 -0.18 -16.01 6.39
C VAL A 139 1.10 -16.24 7.20
N GLY A 140 1.42 -15.30 8.09
CA GLY A 140 2.55 -15.36 9.00
C GLY A 140 2.06 -15.62 10.42
N LEU A 141 2.59 -16.65 11.07
CA LEU A 141 2.22 -17.06 12.43
C LEU A 141 3.44 -17.04 13.34
N ALA A 142 3.27 -16.65 14.60
CA ALA A 142 4.30 -16.78 15.62
C ALA A 142 4.15 -18.10 16.39
N LEU A 143 5.27 -18.78 16.64
CA LEU A 143 5.41 -20.02 17.40
C LEU A 143 6.56 -19.86 18.40
N GLY A 144 6.26 -19.29 19.58
CA GLY A 144 7.29 -18.85 20.53
C GLY A 144 8.22 -17.81 19.87
N GLU A 145 9.53 -18.04 19.95
CA GLU A 145 10.58 -17.20 19.34
C GLU A 145 10.76 -17.44 17.82
N ARG A 146 9.88 -18.21 17.20
CA ARG A 146 9.95 -18.53 15.77
C ARG A 146 8.74 -17.97 15.04
N ALA A 147 8.89 -17.75 13.75
CA ALA A 147 7.77 -17.46 12.86
C ALA A 147 7.67 -18.53 11.76
N ALA A 148 6.45 -18.81 11.32
CA ALA A 148 6.16 -19.68 10.19
C ALA A 148 5.37 -18.88 9.14
N LEU A 149 5.79 -18.98 7.87
CA LEU A 149 5.11 -18.38 6.73
C LEU A 149 4.47 -19.50 5.89
N PHE A 150 3.16 -19.40 5.67
CA PHE A 150 2.42 -20.32 4.82
C PHE A 150 1.99 -19.62 3.54
N VAL A 151 2.38 -20.22 2.40
CA VAL A 151 2.06 -19.75 1.05
C VAL A 151 1.31 -20.84 0.28
N GLY A 152 0.53 -20.44 -0.71
CA GLY A 152 -0.27 -21.37 -1.51
C GLY A 152 -1.32 -20.64 -2.33
N ALA A 153 -1.93 -21.36 -3.28
CA ALA A 153 -3.00 -20.83 -4.12
C ALA A 153 -4.19 -20.31 -3.31
N SER A 154 -5.04 -19.48 -3.93
CA SER A 154 -6.33 -19.14 -3.34
C SER A 154 -7.13 -20.42 -3.07
N GLY A 155 -7.78 -20.51 -1.90
CA GLY A 155 -8.48 -21.72 -1.47
C GLY A 155 -7.61 -22.81 -0.82
N ALA A 156 -6.28 -22.64 -0.74
CA ALA A 156 -5.39 -23.61 -0.08
C ALA A 156 -5.51 -23.67 1.46
N GLY A 157 -6.44 -22.92 2.06
CA GLY A 157 -6.69 -22.93 3.51
C GLY A 157 -5.81 -21.99 4.35
N LYS A 158 -5.10 -21.03 3.75
CA LYS A 158 -4.22 -20.08 4.48
C LYS A 158 -4.97 -19.27 5.54
N SER A 159 -6.05 -18.60 5.16
CA SER A 159 -6.86 -17.80 6.09
C SER A 159 -7.58 -18.69 7.11
N THR A 160 -7.98 -19.90 6.72
CA THR A 160 -8.52 -20.91 7.66
C THR A 160 -7.48 -21.28 8.73
N LEU A 161 -6.24 -21.54 8.33
CA LEU A 161 -5.15 -21.82 9.25
C LEU A 161 -4.86 -20.64 10.19
N GLY A 162 -4.86 -19.40 9.66
CA GLY A 162 -4.71 -18.19 10.46
C GLY A 162 -5.82 -18.06 11.52
N GLY A 163 -7.07 -18.28 11.14
CA GLY A 163 -8.21 -18.27 12.06
C GLY A 163 -8.09 -19.34 13.15
N LEU A 164 -7.80 -20.59 12.77
CA LEU A 164 -7.63 -21.68 13.74
C LEU A 164 -6.46 -21.45 14.69
N TRP A 165 -5.35 -20.86 14.22
CA TRP A 165 -4.23 -20.50 15.08
C TRP A 165 -4.61 -19.43 16.09
N HIS A 166 -5.34 -18.40 15.65
CA HIS A 166 -5.84 -17.36 16.53
C HIS A 166 -6.81 -17.90 17.59
N ASP A 167 -7.77 -18.73 17.18
CA ASP A 167 -8.75 -19.34 18.08
C ASP A 167 -8.10 -20.25 19.13
N ALA A 168 -6.95 -20.86 18.80
CA ALA A 168 -6.14 -21.62 19.74
C ALA A 168 -5.26 -20.75 20.67
N GLY A 169 -5.39 -19.42 20.63
CA GLY A 169 -4.59 -18.47 21.41
C GLY A 169 -3.23 -18.14 20.81
N GLY A 170 -2.96 -18.57 19.58
CA GLY A 170 -1.76 -18.26 18.84
C GLY A 170 -1.74 -16.85 18.27
N MET A 171 -0.55 -16.28 18.10
CA MET A 171 -0.39 -14.95 17.49
C MET A 171 -0.27 -15.06 15.97
N VAL A 172 -1.17 -14.38 15.26
CA VAL A 172 -1.10 -14.14 13.82
C VAL A 172 -0.32 -12.85 13.60
N LEU A 173 0.80 -12.93 12.88
CA LEU A 173 1.66 -11.79 12.58
C LEU A 173 1.11 -10.97 11.41
N ALA A 174 0.60 -11.65 10.39
CA ALA A 174 -0.04 -11.04 9.22
C ALA A 174 -0.91 -12.07 8.51
N ASP A 175 -2.05 -11.63 7.98
CA ASP A 175 -2.91 -12.40 7.08
C ASP A 175 -2.96 -11.66 5.72
N GLU A 176 -3.09 -12.41 4.63
CA GLU A 176 -3.03 -11.98 3.23
C GLU A 176 -1.69 -11.45 2.70
N LEU A 177 -0.98 -10.58 3.42
CA LEU A 177 0.29 -10.00 2.96
C LEU A 177 1.35 -9.97 4.06
N VAL A 178 2.42 -10.73 3.85
CA VAL A 178 3.53 -10.86 4.78
C VAL A 178 4.76 -10.17 4.19
N ALA A 179 5.23 -9.12 4.87
CA ALA A 179 6.50 -8.49 4.56
C ALA A 179 7.64 -9.28 5.23
N VAL A 180 8.63 -9.70 4.45
CA VAL A 180 9.85 -10.35 4.95
C VAL A 180 11.07 -9.60 4.43
N TRP A 181 12.10 -9.46 5.25
CA TRP A 181 13.36 -8.86 4.83
C TRP A 181 14.49 -9.41 5.72
N PRO A 182 15.74 -9.45 5.22
CA PRO A 182 16.89 -9.79 6.05
C PRO A 182 17.02 -8.82 7.21
N GLU A 183 17.16 -9.34 8.42
CA GLU A 183 17.71 -8.55 9.52
C GLU A 183 19.20 -8.31 9.21
N GLY A 184 19.71 -7.10 9.45
CA GLY A 184 21.08 -6.74 9.09
C GLY A 184 22.10 -7.63 9.82
N GLY A 185 22.53 -8.72 9.17
CA GLY A 185 23.47 -9.70 9.71
C GLY A 185 23.27 -11.09 9.10
N GLY A 186 23.96 -11.36 7.99
CA GLY A 186 24.02 -12.67 7.32
C GLY A 186 24.47 -12.56 5.87
#